data_AF-A0AAW4UT86-F1
#
_entry.id   AF-A0AAW4UT86-F1
#
_cell.length_a   1.000
_cell.length_b   1.000
_cell.length_c   1.000
_cell.angle_alpha   90.00
_cell.angle_beta   90.00
_cell.angle_gamma   90.00
#
_symmetry.space_group_name_H-M   'P 1'
#
loop_
_entity.id
_entity.type
_entity.pdbx_description
1 polymer ?
#
loop_
_entity_poly.entity_id
_entity_poly.type
_entity_poly.pdbx_seq_one_letter_code
_entity_poly.pdbx_strand_id
1 'polypeptide(L)' 'GKKVMMAAGDTFRAGAIEQLEVWGDRVGVEVIKHTEGSDPAAVMYDAIQAAKARKADVLLCDTAGRLQNK' A
#
# COMPACT_ATOMS: atom_id res chain seq x y z
N GLY A 1 8.02 7.12 18.50
CA GLY A 1 7.45 7.66 17.23
C GLY A 1 6.12 6.98 16.95
N LYS A 2 5.39 7.43 15.92
CA LYS A 2 4.15 6.76 15.46
C LYS A 2 4.47 5.46 14.73
N LYS A 3 3.67 4.41 14.92
CA LYS A 3 3.72 3.16 14.17
C LYS A 3 3.05 3.37 12.82
N VAL A 4 3.84 3.37 11.75
CA VAL A 4 3.36 3.57 10.38
C VAL A 4 3.28 2.24 9.65
N MET A 5 2.31 2.11 8.75
CA MET A 5 2.20 1.05 7.76
C MET A 5 1.86 1.66 6.40
N MET A 6 2.12 0.94 5.31
CA MET A 6 1.83 1.37 3.95
C MET A 6 1.00 0.33 3.19
N ALA A 7 0.24 0.77 2.19
CA ALA A 7 -0.55 -0.09 1.30
C ALA A 7 -0.27 0.24 -0.17
N ALA A 8 0.11 -0.76 -0.96
CA ALA A 8 0.42 -0.62 -2.38
C ALA A 8 -0.85 -0.75 -3.24
N GLY A 9 -1.64 0.34 -3.29
CA GLY A 9 -2.90 0.37 -4.05
C GLY A 9 -2.76 0.77 -5.52
N ASP A 10 -1.60 1.23 -6.00
CA ASP A 10 -1.33 1.27 -7.44
C ASP A 10 -0.99 -0.13 -7.95
N THR A 11 -2.02 -0.97 -8.06
CA THR A 11 -1.88 -2.33 -8.59
C THR A 11 -1.81 -2.37 -10.12
N PHE A 12 -2.04 -1.24 -10.80
CA PHE A 12 -2.02 -1.17 -12.26
C PHE A 12 -0.61 -1.24 -12.84
N ARG A 13 0.41 -0.87 -12.04
CA ARG A 13 1.82 -0.91 -12.46
C ARG A 13 2.61 -1.75 -11.48
N ALA A 14 3.16 -2.90 -11.91
CA ALA A 14 4.06 -3.70 -11.07
C ALA A 14 5.18 -2.86 -10.43
N GLY A 15 5.79 -1.96 -11.21
CA GLY A 15 6.86 -1.09 -10.72
C GLY A 15 6.44 -0.14 -9.59
N ALA A 16 5.16 0.20 -9.45
CA ALA A 16 4.68 1.01 -8.33
C ALA A 16 4.69 0.21 -7.02
N ILE A 17 4.26 -1.05 -7.07
CA ILE A 17 4.31 -1.97 -5.92
C ILE A 17 5.76 -2.17 -5.47
N GLU A 18 6.68 -2.48 -6.40
CA GLU A 18 8.10 -2.69 -6.10
C GLU A 18 8.75 -1.44 -5.51
N GLN A 19 8.45 -0.26 -6.06
CA GLN A 19 8.95 1.01 -5.52
C GLN A 19 8.52 1.21 -4.06
N LEU A 20 7.24 0.96 -3.75
CA LEU A 20 6.71 1.14 -2.41
C LEU A 20 7.32 0.15 -1.42
N GLU A 21 7.52 -1.10 -1.85
CA GLU A 21 8.18 -2.14 -1.06
C GLU A 21 9.62 -1.75 -0.71
N VAL A 22 10.42 -1.35 -1.71
CA VAL A 22 11.81 -0.89 -1.48
C VAL A 22 11.86 0.28 -0.50
N TRP A 23 10.89 1.20 -0.56
CA TRP A 23 10.79 2.28 0.42
C TRP A 23 10.44 1.77 1.81
N GLY A 24 9.45 0.89 1.91
CA GLY A 24 9.07 0.24 3.17
C GLY A 24 10.26 -0.44 3.85
N ASP A 25 11.01 -1.25 3.10
CA ASP A 25 12.20 -1.93 3.59
C ASP A 25 13.28 -0.96 4.08
N ARG A 26 13.52 0.13 3.33
CA ARG A 26 14.52 1.16 3.69
C ARG A 26 14.17 1.89 4.98
N VAL A 27 12.89 2.10 5.26
CA VAL A 27 12.44 2.82 6.47
C VAL A 27 11.95 1.89 7.58
N GLY A 28 12.00 0.57 7.39
CA GLY A 28 11.53 -0.42 8.36
C GLY A 28 10.01 -0.38 8.58
N VAL A 29 9.25 -0.03 7.55
CA VAL A 29 7.78 0.05 7.58
C VAL A 29 7.19 -1.07 6.75
N GLU A 30 6.20 -1.75 7.30
CA GLU A 30 5.52 -2.83 6.61
C GLU A 30 4.60 -2.33 5.49
N VAL A 31 4.68 -2.99 4.33
CA VAL A 31 3.88 -2.69 3.14
C VAL A 31 2.92 -3.85 2.87
N ILE A 32 1.62 -3.55 2.85
CA ILE A 32 0.59 -4.48 2.40
C ILE A 32 0.45 -4.36 0.89
N LYS A 33 0.61 -5.48 0.18
CA LYS A 33 0.55 -5.53 -1.27
C LYS A 33 -0.06 -6.84 -1.74
N HIS A 34 -0.69 -6.79 -2.91
CA HIS A 34 -1.03 -7.97 -3.70
C HIS A 34 -0.15 -8.00 -4.96
N THR A 35 -0.54 -8.77 -5.97
CA THR A 35 0.15 -8.82 -7.27
C THR A 35 -0.32 -7.69 -8.20
N GLU A 36 0.41 -7.46 -9.29
CA GLU A 36 -0.05 -6.57 -10.37
C GLU A 36 -1.41 -7.02 -10.91
N GLY A 37 -2.28 -6.06 -11.22
CA GLY A 37 -3.64 -6.28 -11.71
C GLY A 37 -4.67 -6.68 -10.65
N SER A 38 -4.26 -6.86 -9.38
CA SER A 38 -5.20 -7.10 -8.27
C SER A 38 -6.13 -5.91 -8.05
N ASP A 39 -7.30 -6.15 -7.45
CA ASP A 39 -8.24 -5.08 -7.10
C ASP A 39 -7.64 -4.15 -6.03
N PRO A 40 -7.44 -2.84 -6.30
CA PRO A 40 -6.97 -1.89 -5.31
C PRO A 40 -7.82 -1.87 -4.03
N ALA A 41 -9.14 -2.05 -4.14
CA ALA A 41 -10.02 -2.03 -2.99
C ALA A 41 -9.76 -3.24 -2.06
N ALA A 42 -9.44 -4.41 -2.63
CA ALA A 42 -9.04 -5.58 -1.85
C ALA A 42 -7.73 -5.34 -1.09
N VAL A 43 -6.72 -4.71 -1.73
CA VAL A 43 -5.47 -4.32 -1.04
C VAL A 43 -5.76 -3.39 0.14
N MET A 44 -6.62 -2.39 -0.07
CA MET A 44 -6.99 -1.42 0.98
C MET A 44 -7.76 -2.09 2.13
N TYR A 45 -8.64 -3.02 1.82
CA TYR A 45 -9.38 -3.77 2.83
C TYR A 45 -8.42 -4.53 3.75
N ASP A 46 -7.52 -5.32 3.17
CA ASP A 46 -6.53 -6.09 3.94
C ASP A 46 -5.60 -5.17 4.72
N ALA A 47 -5.20 -4.04 4.13
CA ALA A 47 -4.34 -3.07 4.80
C ALA A 47 -4.98 -2.44 6.03
N ILE A 48 -6.28 -2.10 5.97
CA ILE A 48 -7.02 -1.59 7.12
C ILE A 48 -7.16 -2.67 8.20
N GLN A 49 -7.45 -3.92 7.84
CA GLN A 49 -7.52 -5.02 8.80
C GLN A 49 -6.17 -5.24 9.50
N ALA A 50 -5.07 -5.25 8.73
CA ALA A 50 -3.73 -5.40 9.24
C ALA A 50 -3.32 -4.24 10.15
N ALA A 51 -3.59 -2.99 9.75
CA ALA A 51 -3.33 -1.80 10.55
C ALA A 51 -4.08 -1.83 11.89
N LYS A 52 -5.35 -2.23 11.90
CA LYS A 52 -6.14 -2.40 13.12
C LYS A 52 -5.57 -3.50 14.03
N ALA A 53 -5.32 -4.69 13.47
CA ALA A 53 -4.79 -5.83 14.21
C ALA A 53 -3.42 -5.52 14.84
N ARG A 54 -2.59 -4.74 14.14
CA ARG A 54 -1.24 -4.35 14.56
C ARG A 54 -1.22 -3.05 15.35
N LYS A 55 -2.36 -2.39 15.57
CA LYS A 55 -2.49 -1.10 16.26
C LYS A 55 -1.55 -0.04 15.66
N ALA A 56 -1.52 0.05 14.33
CA ALA A 56 -0.78 1.13 13.66
C ALA A 56 -1.45 2.48 13.93
N ASP A 57 -0.63 3.52 14.10
CA ASP A 57 -1.09 4.90 14.28
C ASP A 57 -1.45 5.57 12.95
N VAL A 58 -0.77 5.18 11.87
CA VAL A 58 -0.93 5.75 10.53
C VAL A 58 -0.85 4.64 9.48
N LEU A 59 -1.78 4.65 8.54
CA LEU A 59 -1.72 3.85 7.31
C LEU A 59 -1.62 4.80 6.12
N LEU A 60 -0.56 4.68 5.32
CA LEU A 60 -0.37 5.43 4.08
C LEU A 60 -0.81 4.58 2.90
N CYS A 61 -1.78 5.07 2.13
CA CYS A 61 -2.37 4.33 1.02
C CYS A 61 -1.89 4.94 -0.30
N ASP A 62 -1.10 4.17 -1.07
CA ASP A 62 -0.78 4.52 -2.45
C ASP A 62 -1.98 4.22 -3.35
N THR A 63 -2.16 5.01 -4.41
CA THR A 63 -3.26 4.85 -5.37
C THR A 63 -2.78 5.15 -6.78
N ALA A 64 -3.36 4.47 -7.77
CA ALA A 64 -3.05 4.78 -9.16
C ALA A 64 -3.45 6.24 -9.49
N GLY A 65 -2.47 7.07 -9.81
CA GLY A 65 -2.66 8.49 -10.16
C GLY A 65 -3.05 8.73 -11.62
N ARG A 66 -3.88 7.88 -12.22
CA ARG A 66 -4.32 8.07 -13.61
C ARG A 66 -5.44 9.11 -13.63
N LEU A 67 -5.07 10.37 -13.82
CA LEU A 67 -6.03 11.41 -14.21
C LEU A 67 -6.81 10.84 -15.40
N GLN A 68 -8.13 10.75 -15.27
CA GLN A 68 -9.01 10.07 -16.20
C GLN A 68 -8.62 10.41 -17.65
N ASN A 69 -8.13 9.42 -18.40
CA ASN A 69 -8.05 9.56 -19.85
C ASN A 69 -9.49 9.49 -20.35
N LYS A 70 -10.09 10.66 -20.61
CA LYS A 70 -11.37 10.92 -21.29
C LYS A 70 -12.51 9.95 -21.02
#